data_AF-A0A321LBF4-F1
#
_entry.id   AF-A0A321LBF4-F1
#
_cell.length_a   1.000
_cell.length_b   1.000
_cell.length_c   1.000
_cell.angle_alpha   90.00
_cell.angle_beta   90.00
_cell.angle_gamma   90.00
#
_symmetry.space_group_name_H-M   'P 1'
#
loop_
_entity.id
_entity.type
_entity.pdbx_description
1 polymer ?
#
loop_
_entity_poly.entity_id
_entity_poly.type
_entity_poly.pdbx_seq_one_letter_code
_entity_poly.pdbx_strand_id
1 'polypeptide(L)'
;MNMLRGRLIFARDFVVGLVSSALILSFPFAGSVAEAGCPPLTPWQGWVPNSSINYVAITFSQEELSRIDSAMQDWTFHNTSFFNCSNVGFYKGTFGSYIITSNAGQNPAFPDAIATTSIQRPGNRVSSATTTFFWGAMTPAPNVHPGWNRDGSADYYGCILETILHEVGHTMGLDDATLPEIAGQTVMNDTSGINDSGHLGATSIEPCDDDRIDGEPQYFANCVFSGTCDQEPPLGGCGSGGAWDWDLCRCVYNYSPILIDTLGNGFQLTGADGGVNFDLNSDGVPERISWTAAGSDDAFLALDRNSNGRIDNGQELFGNFTEQPSSASPNGFAALAELDKHANGGNEDGMIDRRDSVFASLLLWKDTNHNGASEPNELYSLPVLGVYGISLNYKKTRRSDFYGNQLRYRSKVYDARNTHVGQWAYDVFFLTH
;
A
#
# COMPACT_ATOMS: atom_id res chain seq x y z
N MET A 1 35.56 -5.83 74.17
CA MET A 1 34.74 -4.97 75.05
C MET A 1 34.48 -3.66 74.32
N ASN A 2 33.20 -3.41 74.02
CA ASN A 2 32.54 -2.16 73.62
C ASN A 2 32.93 -1.36 72.36
N MET A 3 31.85 -1.11 71.58
CA MET A 3 31.40 0.16 70.97
C MET A 3 31.93 0.59 69.58
N LEU A 4 31.06 0.49 68.55
CA LEU A 4 30.29 1.59 67.91
C LEU A 4 29.97 1.36 66.41
N ARG A 5 28.66 1.44 66.09
CA ARG A 5 27.98 1.94 64.88
C ARG A 5 28.35 1.46 63.46
N GLY A 6 27.35 0.85 62.80
CA GLY A 6 26.64 1.53 61.69
C GLY A 6 26.45 0.80 60.35
N ARG A 7 25.16 0.64 59.99
CA ARG A 7 24.50 0.50 58.66
C ARG A 7 24.28 -0.89 58.01
N LEU A 8 22.97 -1.19 57.90
CA LEU A 8 22.15 -1.80 56.82
C LEU A 8 22.68 -3.10 56.14
N ILE A 9 21.93 -4.21 56.06
CA ILE A 9 20.81 -4.43 55.11
C ILE A 9 20.08 -5.75 55.47
N PHE A 10 18.73 -5.70 55.39
CA PHE A 10 17.71 -6.73 55.12
C PHE A 10 17.65 -8.07 55.88
N ALA A 11 16.47 -8.31 56.47
CA ALA A 11 16.03 -9.60 56.96
C ALA A 11 14.50 -9.74 56.80
N ARG A 12 14.09 -10.87 56.20
CA ARG A 12 13.02 -11.79 56.66
C ARG A 12 11.57 -11.34 56.42
N ASP A 13 10.58 -12.20 56.20
CA ASP A 13 10.37 -13.65 56.17
C ASP A 13 8.98 -13.86 55.51
N PHE A 14 8.74 -14.83 54.63
CA PHE A 14 8.27 -16.22 54.87
C PHE A 14 6.73 -16.38 55.11
N VAL A 15 6.12 -17.22 54.25
CA VAL A 15 5.03 -18.22 54.49
C VAL A 15 3.56 -17.98 54.08
N VAL A 16 3.14 -18.83 53.11
CA VAL A 16 1.86 -19.59 52.91
C VAL A 16 0.60 -18.76 52.58
N GLY A 17 -0.27 -19.08 51.61
CA GLY A 17 -0.46 -20.17 50.66
C GLY A 17 -1.89 -20.07 50.09
N LEU A 18 -2.06 -20.33 48.79
CA LEU A 18 -3.32 -20.63 48.06
C LEU A 18 -4.54 -19.69 48.26
N VAL A 19 -4.73 -18.75 47.33
CA VAL A 19 -6.00 -18.56 46.60
C VAL A 19 -5.67 -18.21 45.16
N SER A 20 -5.91 -19.16 44.25
CA SER A 20 -6.02 -18.88 42.82
C SER A 20 -7.21 -17.94 42.60
N SER A 21 -6.98 -16.75 42.05
CA SER A 21 -7.84 -16.05 41.07
C SER A 21 -7.45 -14.58 40.94
N ALA A 22 -7.43 -14.12 39.69
CA ALA A 22 -7.50 -12.73 39.25
C ALA A 22 -6.33 -11.81 39.66
N LEU A 23 -5.31 -11.76 38.80
CA LEU A 23 -4.95 -10.53 38.07
C LEU A 23 -3.82 -10.88 37.08
N ILE A 24 -4.17 -11.61 36.02
CA ILE A 24 -3.44 -11.44 34.76
C ILE A 24 -4.12 -10.22 34.15
N LEU A 25 -3.44 -9.08 34.21
CA LEU A 25 -3.74 -7.98 33.31
C LEU A 25 -3.45 -8.53 31.91
N SER A 26 -4.49 -9.02 31.27
CA SER A 26 -4.54 -9.23 29.83
C SER A 26 -4.24 -7.87 29.22
N PHE A 27 -2.99 -7.68 28.77
CA PHE A 27 -2.77 -6.73 27.70
C PHE A 27 -3.55 -7.29 26.51
N PRO A 28 -4.57 -6.59 25.99
CA PRO A 28 -5.08 -6.94 24.69
C PRO A 28 -3.93 -6.70 23.71
N PHE A 29 -3.45 -7.77 23.10
CA PHE A 29 -2.70 -7.68 21.85
C PHE A 29 -3.54 -6.87 20.86
N ALA A 30 -2.89 -6.00 20.09
CA ALA A 30 -3.49 -5.14 19.10
C ALA A 30 -4.20 -5.99 18.02
N GLY A 31 -5.47 -6.29 18.25
CA GLY A 31 -6.43 -6.76 17.27
C GLY A 31 -7.51 -5.70 17.16
N SER A 32 -7.63 -5.12 15.96
CA SER A 32 -8.73 -4.29 15.47
C SER A 32 -9.37 -3.34 16.50
N VAL A 33 -8.71 -2.20 16.74
CA VAL A 33 -9.50 -1.00 17.05
C VAL A 33 -10.37 -0.73 15.83
N ALA A 34 -11.69 -0.65 16.03
CA ALA A 34 -12.58 -0.18 14.98
C ALA A 34 -12.17 1.25 14.62
N GLU A 35 -11.44 1.41 13.52
CA GLU A 35 -11.16 2.71 12.95
C GLU A 35 -12.49 3.26 12.40
N ALA A 36 -12.84 4.49 12.79
CA ALA A 36 -14.07 5.13 12.35
C ALA A 36 -14.04 5.28 10.82
N GLY A 37 -15.15 4.98 10.14
CA GLY A 37 -15.23 5.02 8.68
C GLY A 37 -14.86 3.71 7.98
N CYS A 38 -14.33 2.70 8.68
CA CYS A 38 -14.00 1.41 8.07
C CYS A 38 -15.23 0.47 8.05
N PRO A 39 -15.37 -0.39 7.04
CA PRO A 39 -16.53 -1.27 6.90
C PRO A 39 -16.58 -2.33 8.01
N PRO A 40 -17.77 -2.73 8.49
CA PRO A 40 -17.94 -3.94 9.28
C PRO A 40 -17.75 -5.19 8.42
N LEU A 41 -17.60 -6.34 9.09
CA LEU A 41 -17.80 -7.64 8.44
C LEU A 41 -19.28 -8.01 8.48
N THR A 42 -19.77 -8.55 7.38
CA THR A 42 -21.11 -9.15 7.33
C THR A 42 -21.17 -10.41 8.22
N PRO A 43 -22.38 -10.87 8.64
CA PRO A 43 -22.52 -12.10 9.41
C PRO A 43 -22.15 -13.39 8.66
N TRP A 44 -21.99 -13.31 7.34
CA TRP A 44 -21.59 -14.41 6.47
C TRP A 44 -20.18 -14.20 5.93
N GLN A 45 -19.51 -15.30 5.63
CA GLN A 45 -18.15 -15.27 5.11
C GLN A 45 -18.17 -14.94 3.62
N GLY A 46 -17.11 -14.29 3.15
CA GLY A 46 -16.86 -14.11 1.73
C GLY A 46 -16.59 -15.43 0.98
N TRP A 47 -15.90 -15.31 -0.15
CA TRP A 47 -15.42 -16.47 -0.91
C TRP A 47 -14.58 -17.44 -0.06
N VAL A 48 -14.45 -18.68 -0.56
CA VAL A 48 -13.58 -19.67 0.09
C VAL A 48 -12.13 -19.19 -0.03
N PRO A 49 -11.32 -19.21 1.04
CA PRO A 49 -9.92 -18.81 0.94
C PRO A 49 -9.14 -19.66 -0.07
N ASN A 50 -8.11 -19.07 -0.71
CA ASN A 50 -7.28 -19.72 -1.75
C ASN A 50 -8.05 -20.13 -3.03
N SER A 51 -9.20 -19.51 -3.30
CA SER A 51 -10.01 -19.84 -4.47
C SER A 51 -9.71 -18.94 -5.67
N SER A 52 -9.79 -19.51 -6.87
CA SER A 52 -9.81 -18.75 -8.12
C SER A 52 -11.26 -18.59 -8.57
N ILE A 53 -11.77 -17.37 -8.53
CA ILE A 53 -13.12 -17.00 -8.93
C ILE A 53 -13.08 -16.52 -10.37
N ASN A 54 -13.73 -17.26 -11.26
CA ASN A 54 -13.94 -16.78 -12.62
C ASN A 54 -15.10 -15.79 -12.63
N TYR A 55 -14.87 -14.58 -13.14
CA TYR A 55 -15.92 -13.60 -13.37
C TYR A 55 -16.23 -13.45 -14.86
N VAL A 56 -17.50 -13.11 -15.15
CA VAL A 56 -17.96 -12.78 -16.50
C VAL A 56 -18.70 -11.46 -16.45
N ALA A 57 -18.21 -10.47 -17.20
CA ALA A 57 -18.90 -9.20 -17.40
C ALA A 57 -19.60 -9.18 -18.76
N ILE A 58 -20.92 -9.00 -18.77
CA ILE A 58 -21.75 -8.99 -19.98
C ILE A 58 -22.54 -7.68 -20.07
N THR A 59 -22.92 -7.27 -21.28
CA THR A 59 -23.79 -6.09 -21.56
C THR A 59 -23.15 -4.71 -21.36
N PHE A 60 -21.82 -4.64 -21.30
CA PHE A 60 -21.05 -3.40 -21.16
C PHE A 60 -20.30 -3.05 -22.46
N SER A 61 -20.03 -1.77 -22.68
CA SER A 61 -19.10 -1.24 -23.67
C SER A 61 -17.65 -1.56 -23.30
N GLN A 62 -16.71 -1.34 -24.22
CA GLN A 62 -15.30 -1.70 -24.01
C GLN A 62 -14.66 -0.87 -22.88
N GLU A 63 -14.97 0.41 -22.81
CA GLU A 63 -14.46 1.31 -21.77
C GLU A 63 -15.07 1.00 -20.39
N GLU A 64 -16.36 0.65 -20.33
CA GLU A 64 -16.99 0.19 -19.07
C GLU A 64 -16.35 -1.15 -18.63
N LEU A 65 -16.10 -2.07 -19.56
CA LEU A 65 -15.42 -3.33 -19.29
C LEU A 65 -14.00 -3.12 -18.78
N SER A 66 -13.25 -2.12 -19.29
CA SER A 66 -11.90 -1.88 -18.80
C SER A 66 -11.90 -1.44 -17.34
N ARG A 67 -12.90 -0.65 -16.90
CA ARG A 67 -13.05 -0.25 -15.49
C ARG A 67 -13.39 -1.44 -14.60
N ILE A 68 -14.29 -2.30 -15.06
CA ILE A 68 -14.61 -3.56 -14.37
C ILE A 68 -13.35 -4.42 -14.25
N ASP A 69 -12.64 -4.66 -15.35
CA ASP A 69 -11.44 -5.48 -15.36
C ASP A 69 -10.35 -4.90 -14.42
N SER A 70 -10.20 -3.57 -14.34
CA SER A 70 -9.28 -2.90 -13.40
C SER A 70 -9.62 -3.17 -11.95
N ALA A 71 -10.89 -3.05 -11.55
CA ALA A 71 -11.30 -3.35 -10.17
C ALA A 71 -11.08 -4.82 -9.78
N MET A 72 -11.39 -5.74 -10.70
CA MET A 72 -11.19 -7.17 -10.46
C MET A 72 -9.71 -7.51 -10.31
N GLN A 73 -8.84 -6.85 -11.07
CA GLN A 73 -7.39 -6.97 -10.94
C GLN A 73 -6.88 -6.41 -9.61
N ASP A 74 -7.40 -5.27 -9.18
CA ASP A 74 -7.02 -4.63 -7.91
C ASP A 74 -7.36 -5.53 -6.71
N TRP A 75 -8.60 -6.03 -6.67
CA TRP A 75 -9.03 -7.05 -5.69
C TRP A 75 -8.15 -8.30 -5.72
N THR A 76 -7.84 -8.82 -6.93
CA THR A 76 -6.96 -9.99 -7.08
C THR A 76 -5.59 -9.72 -6.51
N PHE A 77 -5.03 -8.56 -6.82
CA PHE A 77 -3.70 -8.16 -6.39
C PHE A 77 -3.63 -8.06 -4.86
N HIS A 78 -4.58 -7.36 -4.23
CA HIS A 78 -4.67 -7.24 -2.78
C HIS A 78 -4.83 -8.61 -2.08
N ASN A 79 -5.73 -9.43 -2.61
CA ASN A 79 -6.00 -10.74 -2.04
C ASN A 79 -4.84 -11.74 -2.15
N THR A 80 -4.05 -11.67 -3.24
CA THR A 80 -3.03 -12.69 -3.56
C THR A 80 -1.59 -12.23 -3.33
N SER A 81 -1.38 -10.95 -3.02
CA SER A 81 -0.05 -10.35 -2.81
C SER A 81 0.22 -9.95 -1.35
N PHE A 82 -0.38 -10.68 -0.40
CA PHE A 82 -0.17 -10.54 1.05
C PHE A 82 -0.67 -9.22 1.67
N PHE A 83 -1.58 -8.49 1.01
CA PHE A 83 -2.25 -7.35 1.64
C PHE A 83 -3.35 -7.82 2.59
N ASN A 84 -4.17 -8.75 2.12
CA ASN A 84 -5.01 -9.58 2.97
C ASN A 84 -4.73 -11.06 2.69
N CYS A 85 -5.15 -11.91 3.61
CA CYS A 85 -4.83 -13.33 3.63
C CYS A 85 -5.90 -14.19 2.96
N SER A 86 -6.84 -13.59 2.23
CA SER A 86 -7.87 -14.37 1.57
C SER A 86 -7.31 -15.29 0.49
N ASN A 87 -6.27 -14.84 -0.23
CA ASN A 87 -5.72 -15.51 -1.41
C ASN A 87 -6.80 -15.86 -2.45
N VAL A 88 -7.87 -15.05 -2.51
CA VAL A 88 -8.96 -15.18 -3.48
C VAL A 88 -8.62 -14.38 -4.72
N GLY A 89 -8.38 -15.05 -5.85
CA GLY A 89 -8.09 -14.37 -7.11
C GLY A 89 -9.31 -14.29 -8.02
N PHE A 90 -9.51 -13.15 -8.69
CA PHE A 90 -10.59 -12.94 -9.66
C PHE A 90 -10.06 -12.91 -11.09
N TYR A 91 -10.51 -13.86 -11.91
CA TYR A 91 -9.99 -14.07 -13.26
C TYR A 91 -11.10 -13.96 -14.29
N LYS A 92 -10.83 -13.28 -15.40
CA LYS A 92 -11.80 -13.13 -16.48
C LYS A 92 -12.02 -14.48 -17.17
N GLY A 93 -13.29 -14.88 -17.27
CA GLY A 93 -13.69 -16.15 -17.90
C GLY A 93 -14.80 -15.96 -18.93
N THR A 94 -15.08 -17.03 -19.68
CA THR A 94 -16.27 -17.14 -20.54
C THR A 94 -17.50 -17.63 -19.79
N PHE A 95 -17.28 -18.30 -18.66
CA PHE A 95 -18.26 -18.72 -17.66
C PHE A 95 -17.65 -18.53 -16.27
N GLY A 96 -18.47 -18.27 -15.26
CA GLY A 96 -17.97 -17.92 -13.94
C GLY A 96 -18.99 -18.08 -12.83
N SER A 97 -18.48 -18.21 -11.60
CA SER A 97 -19.30 -18.16 -10.38
C SER A 97 -19.65 -16.72 -9.99
N TYR A 98 -19.00 -15.72 -10.60
CA TYR A 98 -19.35 -14.32 -10.42
C TYR A 98 -19.78 -13.70 -11.75
N ILE A 99 -21.03 -13.25 -11.83
CA ILE A 99 -21.59 -12.59 -13.01
C ILE A 99 -21.72 -11.10 -12.74
N ILE A 100 -21.18 -10.28 -13.63
CA ILE A 100 -21.37 -8.83 -13.62
C ILE A 100 -22.20 -8.50 -14.86
N THR A 101 -23.36 -7.89 -14.66
CA THR A 101 -24.31 -7.60 -15.73
C THR A 101 -24.95 -6.24 -15.52
N SER A 102 -25.70 -5.78 -16.50
CA SER A 102 -26.48 -4.56 -16.38
C SER A 102 -27.95 -4.76 -16.74
N ASN A 103 -28.78 -3.85 -16.26
CA ASN A 103 -30.21 -3.73 -16.54
C ASN A 103 -30.50 -2.27 -16.91
N ALA A 104 -31.23 -2.05 -18.00
CA ALA A 104 -31.62 -0.71 -18.44
C ALA A 104 -32.66 -0.03 -17.51
N GLY A 105 -33.40 -0.82 -16.72
CA GLY A 105 -34.40 -0.34 -15.79
C GLY A 105 -33.86 -0.03 -14.39
N GLN A 106 -34.79 0.28 -13.49
CA GLN A 106 -34.53 0.42 -12.04
C GLN A 106 -34.53 -0.93 -11.35
N ASN A 107 -33.86 -1.00 -10.20
CA ASN A 107 -34.13 -2.06 -9.26
C ASN A 107 -35.55 -1.86 -8.66
N PRO A 108 -36.46 -2.85 -8.77
CA PRO A 108 -37.83 -2.69 -8.27
C PRO A 108 -37.94 -2.49 -6.75
N ALA A 109 -36.97 -2.98 -5.99
CA ALA A 109 -36.96 -2.86 -4.54
C ALA A 109 -36.27 -1.57 -4.07
N PHE A 110 -35.26 -1.11 -4.81
CA PHE A 110 -34.42 0.04 -4.49
C PHE A 110 -34.21 0.91 -5.72
N PRO A 111 -35.19 1.78 -6.08
CA PRO A 111 -35.15 2.52 -7.35
C PRO A 111 -33.96 3.48 -7.52
N ASP A 112 -33.28 3.79 -6.43
CA ASP A 112 -32.09 4.64 -6.32
C ASP A 112 -30.77 3.85 -6.37
N ALA A 113 -30.79 2.52 -6.19
CA ALA A 113 -29.58 1.70 -6.22
C ALA A 113 -28.97 1.65 -7.62
N ILE A 114 -27.72 2.12 -7.73
CA ILE A 114 -26.97 2.15 -8.99
C ILE A 114 -26.42 0.78 -9.37
N ALA A 115 -26.12 -0.06 -8.38
CA ALA A 115 -25.82 -1.47 -8.51
C ALA A 115 -26.35 -2.23 -7.29
N THR A 116 -26.44 -3.56 -7.41
CA THR A 116 -26.62 -4.45 -6.25
C THR A 116 -25.94 -5.78 -6.51
N THR A 117 -25.39 -6.39 -5.46
CA THR A 117 -24.82 -7.74 -5.52
C THR A 117 -25.69 -8.78 -4.83
N SER A 118 -26.19 -9.74 -5.61
CA SER A 118 -26.89 -10.92 -5.12
C SER A 118 -25.91 -12.07 -4.88
N ILE A 119 -25.85 -12.55 -3.64
CA ILE A 119 -24.93 -13.63 -3.21
C ILE A 119 -25.70 -14.93 -2.97
N GLN A 120 -25.27 -16.02 -3.61
CA GLN A 120 -25.66 -17.38 -3.27
C GLN A 120 -24.68 -17.97 -2.27
N ARG A 121 -25.21 -18.50 -1.17
CA ARG A 121 -24.42 -19.00 -0.04
C ARG A 121 -25.05 -20.23 0.61
N PRO A 122 -24.87 -21.44 0.05
CA PRO A 122 -25.29 -22.67 0.73
C PRO A 122 -24.43 -22.86 2.00
N GLY A 123 -24.99 -22.47 3.15
CA GLY A 123 -24.26 -22.37 4.42
C GLY A 123 -23.89 -20.92 4.73
N ASN A 124 -22.64 -20.66 5.12
CA ASN A 124 -22.17 -19.32 5.48
C ASN A 124 -21.09 -18.77 4.54
N ARG A 125 -20.94 -19.33 3.33
CA ARG A 125 -19.87 -18.96 2.38
C ARG A 125 -20.42 -18.64 1.01
N VAL A 126 -19.82 -17.68 0.33
CA VAL A 126 -20.18 -17.34 -1.06
C VAL A 126 -19.83 -18.52 -1.98
N SER A 127 -20.81 -18.99 -2.75
CA SER A 127 -20.62 -20.00 -3.81
C SER A 127 -20.79 -19.42 -5.21
N SER A 128 -21.65 -18.40 -5.33
CA SER A 128 -21.77 -17.60 -6.54
C SER A 128 -22.28 -16.21 -6.20
N ALA A 129 -21.98 -15.22 -7.04
CA ALA A 129 -22.45 -13.85 -6.89
C ALA A 129 -22.93 -13.30 -8.23
N THR A 130 -23.83 -12.33 -8.19
CA THR A 130 -24.26 -11.58 -9.37
C THR A 130 -24.40 -10.11 -9.03
N THR A 131 -23.51 -9.28 -9.57
CA THR A 131 -23.63 -7.81 -9.50
C THR A 131 -24.40 -7.33 -10.71
N THR A 132 -25.47 -6.58 -10.46
CA THR A 132 -26.30 -5.98 -11.51
C THR A 132 -26.25 -4.47 -11.39
N PHE A 133 -25.77 -3.81 -12.44
CA PHE A 133 -25.84 -2.36 -12.61
C PHE A 133 -27.23 -1.96 -13.12
N PHE A 134 -27.82 -0.89 -12.58
CA PHE A 134 -29.14 -0.40 -12.98
C PHE A 134 -29.05 0.98 -13.62
N TRP A 135 -29.08 1.03 -14.96
CA TRP A 135 -28.98 2.28 -15.71
C TRP A 135 -30.20 3.20 -15.55
N GLY A 136 -31.32 2.66 -15.03
CA GLY A 136 -32.51 3.43 -14.71
C GLY A 136 -32.53 4.03 -13.31
N ALA A 137 -31.50 3.82 -12.48
CA ALA A 137 -31.46 4.31 -11.09
C ALA A 137 -31.78 5.81 -11.02
N MET A 138 -32.46 6.26 -9.97
CA MET A 138 -32.84 7.67 -9.77
C MET A 138 -32.57 8.15 -8.35
N THR A 139 -31.92 9.30 -8.19
CA THR A 139 -31.65 9.86 -6.86
C THR A 139 -32.91 10.51 -6.26
N PRO A 140 -33.18 10.35 -4.95
CA PRO A 140 -34.37 10.88 -4.28
C PRO A 140 -34.34 12.40 -3.96
N ALA A 141 -33.36 13.14 -4.50
CA ALA A 141 -33.24 14.60 -4.35
C ALA A 141 -34.53 15.36 -4.76
N PRO A 142 -34.73 16.63 -4.32
CA PRO A 142 -35.96 17.40 -4.58
C PRO A 142 -36.34 17.54 -6.07
N ASN A 143 -35.42 17.21 -6.97
CA ASN A 143 -35.68 16.93 -8.37
C ASN A 143 -35.15 15.52 -8.66
N VAL A 144 -36.04 14.59 -9.05
CA VAL A 144 -35.65 13.21 -9.37
C VAL A 144 -34.77 13.23 -10.63
N HIS A 145 -33.48 12.94 -10.45
CA HIS A 145 -32.49 12.87 -11.53
C HIS A 145 -32.02 11.43 -11.73
N PRO A 146 -31.50 11.07 -12.93
CA PRO A 146 -30.83 9.78 -13.11
C PRO A 146 -29.68 9.65 -12.10
N GLY A 147 -29.44 8.44 -11.59
CA GLY A 147 -28.26 8.14 -10.76
C GLY A 147 -26.98 8.11 -11.59
N TRP A 148 -27.09 7.81 -12.89
CA TRP A 148 -25.96 7.73 -13.81
C TRP A 148 -25.92 8.89 -14.80
N ASN A 149 -24.74 9.51 -14.95
CA ASN A 149 -24.45 10.40 -16.08
C ASN A 149 -23.68 9.62 -17.15
N ARG A 150 -24.38 8.87 -18.03
CA ARG A 150 -23.75 8.04 -19.08
C ARG A 150 -23.26 8.86 -20.28
N ASP A 151 -22.55 9.95 -20.03
CA ASP A 151 -22.06 10.89 -21.04
C ASP A 151 -20.69 10.51 -21.63
N GLY A 152 -20.07 9.44 -21.13
CA GLY A 152 -18.73 9.01 -21.55
C GLY A 152 -17.60 9.86 -20.98
N SER A 153 -17.88 10.69 -19.96
CA SER A 153 -16.87 11.46 -19.24
C SER A 153 -15.94 10.56 -18.41
N ALA A 154 -14.80 11.12 -18.00
CA ALA A 154 -13.90 10.45 -17.05
C ALA A 154 -14.62 10.16 -15.72
N ASP A 155 -15.43 11.10 -15.23
CA ASP A 155 -16.21 10.97 -13.99
C ASP A 155 -17.18 9.79 -14.09
N TYR A 156 -17.90 9.64 -15.21
CA TYR A 156 -18.77 8.48 -15.44
C TYR A 156 -18.02 7.15 -15.30
N TYR A 157 -16.86 7.05 -15.94
CA TYR A 157 -16.04 5.84 -15.88
C TYR A 157 -15.38 5.63 -14.50
N GLY A 158 -15.11 6.71 -13.76
CA GLY A 158 -14.70 6.68 -12.36
C GLY A 158 -15.79 6.06 -11.49
N CYS A 159 -17.04 6.51 -11.62
CA CYS A 159 -18.18 5.94 -10.89
C CYS A 159 -18.33 4.45 -11.16
N ILE A 160 -18.12 3.98 -12.39
CA ILE A 160 -18.16 2.53 -12.69
C ILE A 160 -17.10 1.77 -11.91
N LEU A 161 -15.86 2.27 -11.90
CA LEU A 161 -14.75 1.66 -11.17
C LEU A 161 -15.05 1.56 -9.68
N GLU A 162 -15.42 2.68 -9.05
CA GLU A 162 -15.76 2.74 -7.62
C GLU A 162 -16.93 1.81 -7.29
N THR A 163 -17.98 1.82 -8.12
CA THR A 163 -19.15 0.95 -7.92
C THR A 163 -18.76 -0.52 -7.92
N ILE A 164 -17.94 -0.97 -8.89
CA ILE A 164 -17.57 -2.39 -8.91
C ILE A 164 -16.60 -2.75 -7.78
N LEU A 165 -15.69 -1.85 -7.38
CA LEU A 165 -14.79 -2.07 -6.23
C LEU A 165 -15.62 -2.33 -4.96
N HIS A 166 -16.62 -1.48 -4.71
CA HIS A 166 -17.59 -1.60 -3.62
C HIS A 166 -18.35 -2.95 -3.67
N GLU A 167 -18.97 -3.25 -4.81
CA GLU A 167 -19.83 -4.42 -4.96
C GLU A 167 -19.06 -5.75 -4.83
N VAL A 168 -17.80 -5.78 -5.27
CA VAL A 168 -16.91 -6.94 -5.07
C VAL A 168 -16.56 -7.10 -3.58
N GLY A 169 -16.42 -6.00 -2.83
CA GLY A 169 -16.19 -6.02 -1.38
C GLY A 169 -17.26 -6.78 -0.59
N HIS A 170 -18.53 -6.65 -0.98
CA HIS A 170 -19.60 -7.49 -0.43
C HIS A 170 -19.38 -8.99 -0.66
N THR A 171 -18.82 -9.37 -1.81
CA THR A 171 -18.50 -10.78 -2.09
C THR A 171 -17.32 -11.29 -1.26
N MET A 172 -16.49 -10.38 -0.76
CA MET A 172 -15.40 -10.68 0.18
C MET A 172 -15.86 -10.69 1.65
N GLY A 173 -17.11 -10.29 1.92
CA GLY A 173 -17.72 -10.32 3.25
C GLY A 173 -17.72 -8.97 3.97
N LEU A 174 -17.35 -7.88 3.29
CA LEU A 174 -17.46 -6.51 3.81
C LEU A 174 -18.91 -6.01 3.73
N ASP A 175 -19.32 -5.29 4.77
CA ASP A 175 -20.58 -4.55 4.83
C ASP A 175 -20.33 -3.07 4.48
N ASP A 176 -21.38 -2.28 4.29
CA ASP A 176 -21.24 -0.84 3.98
C ASP A 176 -20.46 -0.09 5.07
N ALA A 177 -19.73 0.95 4.69
CA ALA A 177 -18.93 1.75 5.62
C ALA A 177 -19.77 2.35 6.76
N THR A 178 -19.15 2.47 7.94
CA THR A 178 -19.83 3.07 9.10
C THR A 178 -19.76 4.60 9.07
N LEU A 179 -20.88 5.27 9.36
CA LEU A 179 -20.91 6.73 9.43
C LEU A 179 -20.13 7.28 10.66
N PRO A 180 -19.43 8.42 10.53
CA PRO A 180 -19.28 9.22 9.31
C PRO A 180 -18.30 8.58 8.33
N GLU A 181 -18.66 8.56 7.05
CA GLU A 181 -17.77 8.14 5.97
C GLU A 181 -16.59 9.11 5.83
N ILE A 182 -15.43 8.56 5.48
CA ILE A 182 -14.19 9.32 5.24
C ILE A 182 -13.77 9.06 3.80
N ALA A 183 -13.64 10.13 3.02
CA ALA A 183 -13.30 10.05 1.60
C ALA A 183 -11.99 9.27 1.37
N GLY A 184 -12.03 8.26 0.50
CA GLY A 184 -10.88 7.44 0.16
C GLY A 184 -10.37 6.53 1.29
N GLN A 185 -11.11 6.38 2.40
CA GLN A 185 -10.73 5.48 3.48
C GLN A 185 -10.99 4.01 3.14
N THR A 186 -12.06 3.73 2.38
CA THR A 186 -12.55 2.39 2.04
C THR A 186 -13.29 2.43 0.70
N VAL A 187 -13.27 1.31 -0.03
CA VAL A 187 -14.15 1.12 -1.19
C VAL A 187 -15.62 0.92 -0.81
N MET A 188 -15.90 0.65 0.47
CA MET A 188 -17.25 0.38 0.98
C MET A 188 -18.03 1.64 1.39
N ASN A 189 -17.51 2.84 1.14
CA ASN A 189 -18.29 4.06 1.26
C ASN A 189 -19.47 4.05 0.28
N ASP A 190 -20.57 4.74 0.61
CA ASP A 190 -21.72 4.88 -0.27
C ASP A 190 -21.28 5.49 -1.61
N THR A 191 -21.54 4.73 -2.67
CA THR A 191 -21.22 5.13 -4.03
C THR A 191 -22.14 6.26 -4.47
N SER A 192 -21.55 7.32 -5.04
CA SER A 192 -22.28 8.56 -5.36
C SER A 192 -22.43 8.76 -6.87
N GLY A 193 -23.67 9.00 -7.32
CA GLY A 193 -24.02 9.33 -8.71
C GLY A 193 -23.84 10.82 -9.08
N ILE A 194 -24.45 11.24 -10.20
CA ILE A 194 -24.26 12.53 -10.93
C ILE A 194 -23.65 13.70 -10.12
N ASN A 195 -22.47 14.17 -10.57
CA ASN A 195 -21.67 15.34 -10.11
C ASN A 195 -21.01 15.19 -8.73
N ASP A 196 -20.36 14.05 -8.49
CA ASP A 196 -19.63 13.67 -7.28
C ASP A 196 -18.31 14.44 -7.09
N SER A 197 -18.40 15.77 -6.97
CA SER A 197 -17.27 16.69 -6.71
C SER A 197 -16.49 16.40 -5.42
N GLY A 198 -16.79 15.29 -4.72
CA GLY A 198 -16.24 14.87 -3.44
C GLY A 198 -15.69 13.44 -3.37
N HIS A 199 -15.71 12.62 -4.43
CA HIS A 199 -15.07 11.28 -4.53
C HIS A 199 -14.97 10.52 -3.20
N LEU A 200 -16.12 10.21 -2.58
CA LEU A 200 -16.12 9.58 -1.26
C LEU A 200 -15.59 8.14 -1.34
N GLY A 201 -15.92 7.41 -2.40
CA GLY A 201 -15.42 6.06 -2.65
C GLY A 201 -13.93 6.05 -2.98
N ALA A 202 -13.20 5.07 -2.46
CA ALA A 202 -11.82 4.86 -2.87
C ALA A 202 -11.76 4.28 -4.30
N THR A 203 -10.78 4.73 -5.08
CA THR A 203 -10.54 4.25 -6.46
C THR A 203 -9.65 3.01 -6.51
N SER A 204 -9.26 2.48 -5.35
CA SER A 204 -8.50 1.24 -5.14
C SER A 204 -8.83 0.65 -3.78
N ILE A 205 -8.50 -0.63 -3.57
CA ILE A 205 -8.62 -1.28 -2.25
C ILE A 205 -7.73 -0.57 -1.23
N GLU A 206 -8.31 -0.21 -0.10
CA GLU A 206 -7.60 0.53 0.94
C GLU A 206 -7.16 -0.38 2.09
N PRO A 207 -6.15 0.02 2.89
CA PRO A 207 -5.66 -0.80 4.00
C PRO A 207 -6.75 -1.24 4.98
N CYS A 208 -7.79 -0.43 5.16
CA CYS A 208 -8.86 -0.81 6.06
C CYS A 208 -9.80 -1.88 5.49
N ASP A 209 -9.92 -2.00 4.18
CA ASP A 209 -10.66 -3.08 3.53
C ASP A 209 -9.93 -4.41 3.75
N ASP A 210 -8.61 -4.39 3.54
CA ASP A 210 -7.72 -5.53 3.76
C ASP A 210 -7.70 -5.98 5.23
N ASP A 211 -7.49 -5.04 6.16
CA ASP A 211 -7.46 -5.32 7.60
C ASP A 211 -8.79 -5.90 8.11
N ARG A 212 -9.92 -5.49 7.51
CA ARG A 212 -11.23 -6.03 7.85
C ARG A 212 -11.41 -7.44 7.31
N ILE A 213 -10.97 -7.71 6.08
CA ILE A 213 -10.94 -9.06 5.52
C ILE A 213 -10.07 -9.99 6.38
N ASP A 214 -8.92 -9.52 6.86
CA ASP A 214 -8.06 -10.30 7.77
C ASP A 214 -8.68 -10.50 9.16
N GLY A 215 -9.68 -9.69 9.53
CA GLY A 215 -10.50 -9.93 10.71
C GLY A 215 -11.41 -11.16 10.61
N GLU A 216 -11.69 -11.66 9.40
CA GLU A 216 -12.49 -12.87 9.18
C GLU A 216 -11.64 -14.12 9.51
N PRO A 217 -12.03 -14.94 10.51
CA PRO A 217 -11.18 -16.00 11.06
C PRO A 217 -10.61 -16.99 10.03
N GLN A 218 -11.31 -17.25 8.93
CA GLN A 218 -10.83 -18.15 7.87
C GLN A 218 -9.73 -17.55 6.99
N TYR A 219 -9.76 -16.24 6.76
CA TYR A 219 -8.71 -15.53 6.04
C TYR A 219 -7.55 -15.29 6.98
N PHE A 220 -7.82 -14.90 8.23
CA PHE A 220 -6.81 -14.86 9.29
C PHE A 220 -6.03 -16.18 9.42
N ALA A 221 -6.72 -17.33 9.35
CA ALA A 221 -6.07 -18.63 9.42
C ALA A 221 -5.04 -18.83 8.29
N ASN A 222 -5.29 -18.32 7.08
CA ASN A 222 -4.28 -18.31 6.03
C ASN A 222 -3.07 -17.44 6.40
N CYS A 223 -3.26 -16.31 7.12
CA CYS A 223 -2.15 -15.53 7.68
C CYS A 223 -1.37 -16.34 8.71
N VAL A 224 -2.05 -17.15 9.53
CA VAL A 224 -1.43 -17.96 10.60
C VAL A 224 -0.69 -19.19 10.04
N PHE A 225 -1.08 -19.66 8.84
CA PHE A 225 -0.34 -20.70 8.09
C PHE A 225 0.82 -20.16 7.25
N SER A 226 0.92 -18.84 7.02
CA SER A 226 2.20 -18.17 6.72
C SER A 226 2.88 -17.82 8.03
N GLY A 227 3.57 -18.79 8.62
CA GLY A 227 4.11 -18.70 9.97
C GLY A 227 4.85 -17.40 10.26
N THR A 228 4.76 -16.94 11.51
CA THR A 228 5.84 -16.14 12.07
C THR A 228 7.15 -16.82 11.73
N CYS A 229 8.10 -16.06 11.21
CA CYS A 229 9.44 -16.54 10.97
C CYS A 229 10.06 -16.94 12.32
N ASP A 230 9.90 -18.21 12.71
CA ASP A 230 10.52 -18.81 13.89
C ASP A 230 12.01 -19.14 13.64
N GLN A 231 12.49 -18.90 12.42
CA GLN A 231 13.90 -19.01 12.05
C GLN A 231 14.61 -17.70 12.39
N GLU A 232 15.72 -17.78 13.12
CA GLU A 232 16.64 -16.66 13.23
C GLU A 232 17.43 -16.50 11.92
N PRO A 233 17.81 -15.27 11.55
CA PRO A 233 18.70 -15.04 10.41
C PRO A 233 20.01 -15.83 10.55
N PRO A 234 20.68 -16.19 9.43
CA PRO A 234 21.94 -16.91 9.47
C PRO A 234 22.99 -16.21 10.37
N LEU A 235 23.82 -16.99 11.06
CA LEU A 235 24.96 -16.45 11.81
C LEU A 235 25.90 -15.71 10.84
N GLY A 236 25.91 -14.37 10.91
CA GLY A 236 26.60 -13.50 9.96
C GLY A 236 25.68 -12.64 9.07
N GLY A 237 24.36 -12.72 9.27
CA GLY A 237 23.36 -12.04 8.44
C GLY A 237 23.25 -12.66 7.05
N CYS A 238 22.66 -11.94 6.11
CA CYS A 238 22.47 -12.39 4.73
C CYS A 238 23.67 -12.11 3.81
N GLY A 239 24.87 -11.89 4.38
CA GLY A 239 26.05 -11.46 3.63
C GLY A 239 25.94 -10.01 3.15
N SER A 240 26.88 -9.57 2.32
CA SER A 240 26.84 -8.23 1.72
C SER A 240 25.64 -8.12 0.78
N GLY A 241 24.76 -7.16 1.07
CA GLY A 241 23.62 -6.83 0.23
C GLY A 241 22.36 -7.69 0.38
N GLY A 242 22.37 -8.66 1.29
CA GLY A 242 21.17 -9.39 1.66
C GLY A 242 20.51 -8.79 2.90
N ALA A 243 19.19 -8.71 2.91
CA ALA A 243 18.39 -8.46 4.10
C ALA A 243 17.58 -9.72 4.47
N TRP A 244 17.44 -9.99 5.76
CA TRP A 244 16.55 -11.06 6.23
C TRP A 244 15.11 -10.56 6.15
N ASP A 245 14.31 -11.23 5.32
CA ASP A 245 12.90 -10.92 5.20
C ASP A 245 12.11 -11.75 6.21
N TRP A 246 11.56 -11.09 7.23
CA TRP A 246 10.77 -11.71 8.30
C TRP A 246 9.39 -12.19 7.84
N ASP A 247 8.91 -11.68 6.70
CA ASP A 247 7.65 -12.09 6.10
C ASP A 247 7.87 -13.32 5.18
N LEU A 248 9.06 -13.45 4.57
CA LEU A 248 9.42 -14.54 3.63
C LEU A 248 10.34 -15.64 4.22
N CYS A 249 10.84 -15.47 5.45
CA CYS A 249 11.72 -16.41 6.15
C CYS A 249 12.98 -16.82 5.33
N ARG A 250 13.55 -15.85 4.60
CA ARG A 250 14.74 -16.05 3.77
C ARG A 250 15.52 -14.75 3.59
N CYS A 251 16.79 -14.88 3.21
CA CYS A 251 17.57 -13.77 2.70
C CYS A 251 17.01 -13.32 1.35
N VAL A 252 16.65 -12.05 1.25
CA VAL A 252 16.29 -11.39 0.00
C VAL A 252 17.41 -10.43 -0.40
N TYR A 253 17.74 -10.45 -1.68
CA TYR A 253 18.77 -9.63 -2.29
C TYR A 253 18.10 -8.63 -3.23
N ASN A 254 17.07 -7.97 -2.73
CA ASN A 254 16.37 -6.93 -3.48
C ASN A 254 16.99 -5.59 -3.13
N TYR A 255 17.21 -4.80 -4.16
CA TYR A 255 17.89 -3.53 -4.07
C TYR A 255 16.86 -2.42 -4.16
N SER A 256 17.00 -1.38 -3.32
CA SER A 256 16.07 -0.28 -3.31
C SER A 256 16.72 1.05 -3.63
N PRO A 257 15.93 1.94 -4.24
CA PRO A 257 16.04 3.35 -3.95
C PRO A 257 14.68 4.00 -3.64
N ILE A 258 14.73 5.22 -3.10
CA ILE A 258 13.59 6.12 -2.93
C ILE A 258 13.25 6.73 -4.28
N LEU A 259 11.99 6.59 -4.68
CA LEU A 259 11.39 7.30 -5.79
C LEU A 259 10.34 8.29 -5.29
N ILE A 260 10.17 9.37 -6.02
CA ILE A 260 9.11 10.35 -5.84
C ILE A 260 8.30 10.43 -7.13
N ASP A 261 7.00 10.19 -7.00
CA ASP A 261 6.00 10.49 -8.04
C ASP A 261 5.78 12.02 -8.06
N THR A 262 6.34 12.68 -9.08
CA THR A 262 6.42 14.15 -9.09
C THR A 262 5.15 14.83 -9.60
N LEU A 263 4.31 14.12 -10.36
CA LEU A 263 3.01 14.63 -10.81
C LEU A 263 1.83 14.10 -9.99
N GLY A 264 2.04 13.13 -9.10
CA GLY A 264 1.00 12.53 -8.27
C GLY A 264 0.05 11.63 -9.06
N ASN A 265 0.52 11.04 -10.17
CA ASN A 265 -0.29 10.22 -11.08
C ASN A 265 -0.06 8.70 -10.88
N GLY A 266 0.75 8.32 -9.88
CA GLY A 266 1.13 6.95 -9.56
C GLY A 266 2.42 6.49 -10.28
N PHE A 267 3.16 5.61 -9.62
CA PHE A 267 4.40 5.06 -10.16
C PHE A 267 4.19 4.23 -11.43
N GLN A 268 5.00 4.54 -12.45
CA GLN A 268 5.11 3.83 -13.71
C GLN A 268 6.48 3.16 -13.76
N LEU A 269 6.52 1.88 -13.41
CA LEU A 269 7.75 1.08 -13.35
C LEU A 269 7.74 -0.02 -14.42
N THR A 270 8.86 -0.72 -14.58
CA THR A 270 8.99 -1.92 -15.42
C THR A 270 9.28 -3.15 -14.56
N GLY A 271 9.10 -4.35 -15.12
CA GLY A 271 9.75 -5.56 -14.61
C GLY A 271 11.23 -5.61 -15.00
N ALA A 272 12.00 -6.53 -14.41
CA ALA A 272 13.44 -6.65 -14.65
C ALA A 272 13.78 -6.93 -16.13
N ASP A 273 12.99 -7.75 -16.82
CA ASP A 273 13.15 -8.01 -18.26
C ASP A 273 13.11 -6.73 -19.10
N GLY A 274 12.23 -5.80 -18.74
CA GLY A 274 12.05 -4.50 -19.39
C GLY A 274 12.89 -3.38 -18.80
N GLY A 275 13.69 -3.66 -17.78
CA GLY A 275 14.45 -2.67 -17.05
C GLY A 275 15.81 -2.33 -17.67
N VAL A 276 16.69 -1.73 -16.87
CA VAL A 276 18.01 -1.21 -17.29
C VAL A 276 19.14 -1.97 -16.59
N ASN A 277 20.37 -1.76 -17.03
CA ASN A 277 21.54 -2.26 -16.31
C ASN A 277 22.09 -1.15 -15.41
N PHE A 278 22.05 -1.34 -14.09
CA PHE A 278 22.55 -0.36 -13.11
C PHE A 278 23.15 -1.07 -11.91
N ASP A 279 24.21 -0.51 -11.34
CA ASP A 279 24.92 -1.06 -10.18
C ASP A 279 24.34 -0.50 -8.87
N LEU A 280 23.23 -1.10 -8.41
CA LEU A 280 22.49 -0.60 -7.25
C LEU A 280 23.11 -1.08 -5.92
N ASN A 281 23.91 -2.15 -5.92
CA ASN A 281 24.62 -2.64 -4.74
C ASN A 281 26.05 -2.06 -4.60
N SER A 282 26.52 -1.36 -5.63
CA SER A 282 27.84 -0.71 -5.72
C SER A 282 29.01 -1.70 -5.62
N ASP A 283 28.86 -2.89 -6.21
CA ASP A 283 29.92 -3.91 -6.27
C ASP A 283 30.80 -3.80 -7.54
N GLY A 284 30.47 -2.86 -8.44
CA GLY A 284 31.16 -2.60 -9.69
C GLY A 284 30.61 -3.36 -10.89
N VAL A 285 29.55 -4.16 -10.73
CA VAL A 285 28.92 -4.96 -11.79
C VAL A 285 27.44 -4.57 -11.94
N PRO A 286 27.06 -3.83 -12.99
CA PRO A 286 25.66 -3.49 -13.21
C PRO A 286 24.80 -4.73 -13.47
N GLU A 287 23.69 -4.85 -12.74
CA GLU A 287 22.70 -5.91 -12.96
C GLU A 287 21.48 -5.42 -13.71
N ARG A 288 20.79 -6.35 -14.37
CA ARG A 288 19.51 -6.08 -15.03
C ARG A 288 18.43 -5.97 -13.96
N ILE A 289 17.93 -4.76 -13.74
CA ILE A 289 16.97 -4.47 -12.68
C ILE A 289 15.74 -3.76 -13.23
N SER A 290 14.59 -3.99 -12.60
CA SER A 290 13.40 -3.16 -12.81
C SER A 290 13.73 -1.67 -12.62
N TRP A 291 13.00 -0.81 -13.31
CA TRP A 291 13.31 0.62 -13.36
C TRP A 291 12.06 1.48 -13.52
N THR A 292 12.21 2.80 -13.50
CA THR A 292 11.15 3.75 -13.93
C THR A 292 10.90 3.58 -15.42
N ALA A 293 9.65 3.56 -15.88
CA ALA A 293 9.34 3.41 -17.30
C ALA A 293 9.80 4.63 -18.12
N ALA A 294 10.11 4.41 -19.40
CA ALA A 294 10.47 5.47 -20.33
C ALA A 294 9.42 6.60 -20.36
N GLY A 295 9.88 7.84 -20.19
CA GLY A 295 9.01 9.01 -20.14
C GLY A 295 8.19 9.17 -18.85
N SER A 296 8.30 8.25 -17.89
CA SER A 296 7.67 8.39 -16.56
C SER A 296 8.12 9.69 -15.89
N ASP A 297 7.26 10.29 -15.06
CA ASP A 297 7.57 11.41 -14.20
C ASP A 297 8.16 11.01 -12.83
N ASP A 298 8.25 9.72 -12.55
CA ASP A 298 8.92 9.20 -11.36
C ASP A 298 10.40 9.58 -11.37
N ALA A 299 10.90 10.05 -10.23
CA ALA A 299 12.28 10.45 -10.08
C ALA A 299 12.94 9.79 -8.87
N PHE A 300 14.17 9.33 -9.05
CA PHE A 300 14.99 8.81 -7.97
C PHE A 300 15.51 9.95 -7.09
N LEU A 301 15.41 9.78 -5.77
CA LEU A 301 16.09 10.66 -4.83
C LEU A 301 17.57 10.31 -4.78
N ALA A 302 18.42 11.30 -5.06
CA ALA A 302 19.84 11.09 -5.23
C ALA A 302 20.70 12.17 -4.56
N LEU A 303 21.96 11.83 -4.32
CA LEU A 303 23.03 12.72 -3.88
C LEU A 303 24.31 12.29 -4.61
N ASP A 304 24.84 13.15 -5.47
CA ASP A 304 26.17 12.96 -6.08
C ASP A 304 27.24 13.10 -4.99
N ARG A 305 27.71 11.96 -4.48
CA ARG A 305 28.60 11.92 -3.31
C ARG A 305 30.04 12.17 -3.69
N ASN A 306 30.41 11.81 -4.92
CA ASN A 306 31.77 11.94 -5.41
C ASN A 306 31.99 13.23 -6.22
N SER A 307 30.94 14.02 -6.44
CA SER A 307 30.93 15.29 -7.17
C SER A 307 31.38 15.17 -8.63
N ASN A 308 31.07 14.05 -9.29
CA ASN A 308 31.43 13.81 -10.69
C ASN A 308 30.37 14.30 -11.69
N GLY A 309 29.23 14.80 -11.21
CA GLY A 309 28.12 15.34 -12.00
C GLY A 309 27.19 14.27 -12.57
N ARG A 310 27.25 13.04 -12.06
CA ARG A 310 26.40 11.91 -12.44
C ARG A 310 25.98 11.14 -11.20
N ILE A 311 24.89 10.39 -11.33
CA ILE A 311 24.49 9.36 -10.39
C ILE A 311 24.82 8.02 -11.05
N ASP A 312 25.87 7.36 -10.58
CA ASP A 312 26.47 6.23 -11.30
C ASP A 312 26.45 4.88 -10.55
N ASN A 313 26.04 4.89 -9.28
CA ASN A 313 25.85 3.67 -8.49
C ASN A 313 24.85 3.87 -7.33
N GLY A 314 24.52 2.79 -6.64
CA GLY A 314 23.55 2.79 -5.54
C GLY A 314 23.96 3.52 -4.26
N GLN A 315 25.23 3.89 -4.04
CA GLN A 315 25.60 4.76 -2.91
C GLN A 315 25.08 6.20 -3.08
N GLU A 316 24.82 6.60 -4.33
CA GLU A 316 24.35 7.92 -4.71
C GLU A 316 22.82 7.99 -4.84
N LEU A 317 22.15 6.85 -4.81
CA LEU A 317 20.71 6.74 -4.62
C LEU A 317 20.39 6.47 -3.15
N PHE A 318 19.25 6.94 -2.65
CA PHE A 318 18.83 6.66 -1.26
C PHE A 318 18.04 5.36 -1.17
N GLY A 319 18.58 4.30 -0.61
CA GLY A 319 17.98 2.98 -0.46
C GLY A 319 18.65 2.14 0.61
N ASN A 320 18.52 0.82 0.52
CA ASN A 320 19.09 -0.11 1.50
C ASN A 320 20.63 -0.28 1.40
N PHE A 321 21.27 0.19 0.34
CA PHE A 321 22.74 0.18 0.16
C PHE A 321 23.41 1.52 0.42
N THR A 322 22.63 2.59 0.58
CA THR A 322 23.18 3.87 0.99
C THR A 322 23.76 3.75 2.38
N GLU A 323 24.90 4.42 2.62
CA GLU A 323 25.55 4.46 3.92
C GLU A 323 24.55 4.85 5.02
N GLN A 324 24.39 3.93 5.99
CA GLN A 324 23.47 4.07 7.11
C GLN A 324 23.91 3.14 8.26
N PRO A 325 23.48 3.38 9.51
CA PRO A 325 23.76 2.49 10.61
C PRO A 325 23.27 1.07 10.35
N SER A 326 24.03 0.08 10.82
CA SER A 326 23.59 -1.32 10.75
C SER A 326 22.25 -1.50 11.45
N SER A 327 21.29 -2.10 10.75
CA SER A 327 19.96 -2.38 11.27
C SER A 327 19.40 -3.66 10.65
N ALA A 328 18.34 -4.21 11.25
CA ALA A 328 17.65 -5.38 10.71
C ALA A 328 16.84 -5.07 9.43
N SER A 329 16.56 -3.79 9.16
CA SER A 329 15.73 -3.34 8.05
C SER A 329 16.30 -2.07 7.40
N PRO A 330 17.50 -2.16 6.77
CA PRO A 330 18.09 -1.02 6.07
C PRO A 330 17.15 -0.55 4.95
N ASN A 331 17.03 0.76 4.80
CA ASN A 331 16.07 1.40 3.89
C ASN A 331 16.51 2.85 3.60
N GLY A 332 16.02 3.41 2.49
CA GLY A 332 16.43 4.74 2.03
C GLY A 332 16.05 5.86 2.98
N PHE A 333 14.94 5.74 3.72
CA PHE A 333 14.53 6.78 4.67
C PHE A 333 15.40 6.78 5.93
N ALA A 334 15.86 5.60 6.37
CA ALA A 334 16.82 5.49 7.45
C ALA A 334 18.18 6.10 7.06
N ALA A 335 18.62 5.88 5.82
CA ALA A 335 19.81 6.56 5.28
C ALA A 335 19.62 8.08 5.19
N LEU A 336 18.46 8.54 4.73
CA LEU A 336 18.13 9.96 4.63
C LEU A 336 18.08 10.63 6.01
N ALA A 337 17.61 9.92 7.04
CA ALA A 337 17.56 10.42 8.42
C ALA A 337 18.94 10.67 9.05
N GLU A 338 20.00 10.04 8.54
CA GLU A 338 21.35 10.38 8.96
C GLU A 338 21.71 11.83 8.61
N LEU A 339 21.16 12.37 7.52
CA LEU A 339 21.46 13.72 7.06
C LEU A 339 20.70 14.80 7.83
N ASP A 340 19.65 14.45 8.57
CA ASP A 340 18.94 15.36 9.49
C ASP A 340 19.69 15.51 10.84
N LYS A 341 20.66 14.63 11.13
CA LYS A 341 21.45 14.74 12.36
C LYS A 341 22.26 16.03 12.37
N HIS A 342 22.38 16.66 13.54
CA HIS A 342 23.20 17.86 13.70
C HIS A 342 24.65 17.66 13.25
N ALA A 343 25.21 16.46 13.45
CA ALA A 343 26.56 16.11 13.03
C ALA A 343 26.77 16.18 11.51
N ASN A 344 25.70 16.01 10.73
CA ASN A 344 25.70 16.06 9.27
C ASN A 344 25.06 17.35 8.73
N GLY A 345 24.91 18.36 9.59
CA GLY A 345 24.40 19.67 9.21
C GLY A 345 22.88 19.73 9.02
N GLY A 346 22.15 18.79 9.62
CA GLY A 346 20.70 18.85 9.78
C GLY A 346 20.27 19.44 11.12
N ASN A 347 18.98 19.35 11.42
CA ASN A 347 18.37 20.01 12.57
C ASN A 347 17.55 19.12 13.51
N GLU A 348 17.52 17.81 13.25
CA GLU A 348 16.86 16.76 14.04
C GLU A 348 15.36 16.98 14.24
N ASP A 349 14.69 17.60 13.28
CA ASP A 349 13.23 17.82 13.33
C ASP A 349 12.42 16.75 12.60
N GLY A 350 13.09 15.72 12.07
CA GLY A 350 12.44 14.60 11.38
C GLY A 350 11.99 14.95 9.96
N MET A 351 12.56 16.00 9.37
CA MET A 351 12.27 16.47 8.02
C MET A 351 13.58 16.78 7.32
N ILE A 352 13.68 16.42 6.04
CA ILE A 352 14.72 16.96 5.16
C ILE A 352 14.12 18.08 4.34
N ASP A 353 14.52 19.33 4.63
CA ASP A 353 14.11 20.52 3.90
C ASP A 353 15.22 21.58 3.85
N ARG A 354 14.90 22.78 3.35
CA ARG A 354 15.86 23.90 3.22
C ARG A 354 16.61 24.30 4.50
N ARG A 355 16.19 23.83 5.67
CA ARG A 355 16.85 24.06 6.96
C ARG A 355 18.05 23.12 7.17
N ASP A 356 18.12 22.05 6.39
CA ASP A 356 19.23 21.09 6.38
C ASP A 356 20.23 21.46 5.29
N SER A 357 21.51 21.48 5.65
CA SER A 357 22.58 21.91 4.75
C SER A 357 22.67 21.05 3.48
N VAL A 358 22.28 19.77 3.56
CA VAL A 358 22.33 18.84 2.43
C VAL A 358 21.24 19.11 1.38
N PHE A 359 20.15 19.78 1.75
CA PHE A 359 18.95 19.85 0.91
C PHE A 359 19.21 20.48 -0.46
N ALA A 360 20.09 21.50 -0.51
CA ALA A 360 20.47 22.16 -1.75
C ALA A 360 21.32 21.27 -2.69
N SER A 361 21.92 20.20 -2.16
CA SER A 361 22.74 19.24 -2.89
C SER A 361 21.96 17.99 -3.32
N LEU A 362 20.76 17.78 -2.77
CA LEU A 362 19.91 16.66 -3.18
C LEU A 362 19.37 16.88 -4.59
N LEU A 363 19.25 15.78 -5.33
CA LEU A 363 18.81 15.74 -6.71
C LEU A 363 17.62 14.79 -6.85
N LEU A 364 16.80 15.08 -7.85
CA LEU A 364 15.82 14.16 -8.41
C LEU A 364 16.30 13.77 -9.81
N TRP A 365 16.64 12.50 -9.97
CA TRP A 365 17.04 11.95 -11.26
C TRP A 365 15.84 11.33 -11.96
N LYS A 366 15.47 11.91 -13.10
CA LYS A 366 14.39 11.45 -13.97
C LYS A 366 14.98 10.87 -15.26
N ASP A 367 15.24 9.57 -15.27
CA ASP A 367 15.73 8.83 -16.45
C ASP A 367 14.63 8.75 -17.52
N THR A 368 14.54 9.80 -18.33
CA THR A 368 13.42 10.00 -19.25
C THR A 368 13.57 9.09 -20.47
N ASN A 369 14.81 8.74 -20.83
CA ASN A 369 15.11 7.92 -21.99
C ASN A 369 15.24 6.43 -21.67
N HIS A 370 15.16 6.04 -20.39
CA HIS A 370 15.20 4.66 -19.89
C HIS A 370 16.50 3.93 -20.23
N ASN A 371 17.64 4.59 -20.08
CA ASN A 371 18.94 4.00 -20.42
C ASN A 371 19.78 3.59 -19.19
N GLY A 372 19.33 3.91 -17.97
CA GLY A 372 20.03 3.62 -16.72
C GLY A 372 21.31 4.44 -16.53
N ALA A 373 21.51 5.52 -17.26
CA ALA A 373 22.68 6.38 -17.19
C ALA A 373 22.27 7.82 -16.89
N SER A 374 22.70 8.34 -15.74
CA SER A 374 22.39 9.70 -15.35
C SER A 374 23.06 10.73 -16.25
N GLU A 375 22.24 11.55 -16.92
CA GLU A 375 22.68 12.64 -17.78
C GLU A 375 22.36 14.01 -17.16
N PRO A 376 23.15 15.08 -17.43
CA PRO A 376 22.91 16.39 -16.82
C PRO A 376 21.53 17.00 -17.07
N ASN A 377 20.88 16.66 -18.19
CA ASN A 377 19.52 17.08 -18.55
C ASN A 377 18.41 16.26 -17.86
N GLU A 378 18.78 15.25 -17.08
CA GLU A 378 17.87 14.38 -16.32
C GLU A 378 17.94 14.63 -14.81
N LEU A 379 18.88 15.48 -14.37
CA LEU A 379 19.10 15.82 -12.97
C LEU A 379 18.45 17.17 -12.64
N TYR A 380 17.52 17.14 -11.69
CA TYR A 380 16.77 18.31 -11.25
C TYR A 380 16.99 18.54 -9.76
N SER A 381 17.05 19.81 -9.33
CA SER A 381 16.94 20.13 -7.90
C SER A 381 15.51 19.85 -7.42
N LEU A 382 15.35 19.42 -6.17
CA LEU A 382 14.03 19.13 -5.57
C LEU A 382 12.97 20.25 -5.81
N PRO A 383 13.27 21.54 -5.58
CA PRO A 383 12.27 22.61 -5.76
C PRO A 383 11.77 22.80 -7.20
N VAL A 384 12.57 22.41 -8.21
CA VAL A 384 12.19 22.51 -9.62
C VAL A 384 11.07 21.53 -9.95
N LEU A 385 11.01 20.37 -9.28
CA LEU A 385 9.95 19.38 -9.42
C LEU A 385 8.91 19.47 -8.29
N GLY A 386 8.83 20.60 -7.58
CA GLY A 386 7.79 20.85 -6.58
C GLY A 386 8.04 20.22 -5.21
N VAL A 387 9.20 19.62 -4.98
CA VAL A 387 9.58 19.01 -3.70
C VAL A 387 10.32 20.03 -2.83
N TYR A 388 9.75 20.39 -1.69
CA TYR A 388 10.32 21.35 -0.74
C TYR A 388 10.66 20.73 0.61
N GLY A 389 10.19 19.53 0.87
CA GLY A 389 10.72 18.70 1.94
C GLY A 389 10.17 17.29 1.94
N ILE A 390 10.88 16.42 2.66
CA ILE A 390 10.58 14.98 2.75
C ILE A 390 10.56 14.61 4.23
N SER A 391 9.43 14.06 4.70
CA SER A 391 9.30 13.59 6.07
C SER A 391 10.16 12.34 6.30
N LEU A 392 10.74 12.22 7.49
CA LEU A 392 11.45 11.01 7.92
C LEU A 392 10.57 10.04 8.71
N ASN A 393 9.31 10.42 9.00
CA ASN A 393 8.32 9.54 9.61
C ASN A 393 7.67 8.64 8.54
N TYR A 394 8.46 7.70 8.02
CA TYR A 394 7.98 6.73 7.04
C TYR A 394 7.12 5.64 7.68
N LYS A 395 6.27 5.00 6.87
CA LYS A 395 5.45 3.84 7.25
C LYS A 395 5.77 2.67 6.35
N LYS A 396 5.85 1.47 6.92
CA LYS A 396 5.93 0.23 6.13
C LYS A 396 4.62 0.06 5.37
N THR A 397 4.73 -0.33 4.12
CA THR A 397 3.65 -0.65 3.21
C THR A 397 3.90 -2.04 2.64
N ARG A 398 2.84 -2.79 2.34
CA ARG A 398 2.94 -4.07 1.62
C ARG A 398 2.67 -3.91 0.13
N ARG A 399 2.77 -2.67 -0.38
CA ARG A 399 2.48 -2.31 -1.76
C ARG A 399 3.48 -2.95 -2.71
N SER A 400 3.00 -3.58 -3.76
CA SER A 400 3.81 -3.91 -4.95
C SER A 400 3.15 -3.32 -6.19
N ASP A 401 3.88 -3.21 -7.30
CA ASP A 401 3.28 -2.90 -8.59
C ASP A 401 2.89 -4.18 -9.36
N PHE A 402 2.37 -4.01 -10.57
CA PHE A 402 2.00 -5.11 -11.47
C PHE A 402 3.18 -6.04 -11.80
N TYR A 403 4.41 -5.54 -11.77
CA TYR A 403 5.61 -6.30 -12.12
C TYR A 403 6.21 -7.06 -10.93
N GLY A 404 5.81 -6.72 -9.69
CA GLY A 404 6.34 -7.30 -8.46
C GLY A 404 7.42 -6.46 -7.77
N ASN A 405 7.64 -5.22 -8.22
CA ASN A 405 8.47 -4.26 -7.48
C ASN A 405 7.77 -3.88 -6.19
N GLN A 406 8.47 -3.88 -5.07
CA GLN A 406 7.86 -3.71 -3.75
C GLN A 406 8.07 -2.30 -3.23
N LEU A 407 7.00 -1.51 -3.17
CA LEU A 407 6.95 -0.19 -2.57
C LEU A 407 6.81 -0.36 -1.05
N ARG A 408 7.93 -0.61 -0.34
CA ARG A 408 7.94 -1.13 1.04
C ARG A 408 7.84 -0.07 2.13
N TYR A 409 8.30 1.14 1.87
CA TYR A 409 8.20 2.23 2.84
C TYR A 409 7.69 3.46 2.12
N ARG A 410 6.76 4.20 2.74
CA ARG A 410 6.26 5.48 2.21
C ARG A 410 6.44 6.61 3.19
N SER A 411 6.70 7.81 2.68
CA SER A 411 6.71 9.03 3.48
C SER A 411 6.11 10.22 2.72
N LYS A 412 5.65 11.20 3.48
CA LYS A 412 5.02 12.42 2.95
C LYS A 412 6.06 13.35 2.32
N VAL A 413 5.67 13.94 1.20
CA VAL A 413 6.42 14.98 0.49
C VAL A 413 5.66 16.31 0.60
N TYR A 414 6.37 17.41 0.77
CA TYR A 414 5.77 18.72 1.04
C TYR A 414 6.13 19.73 -0.04
N ASP A 415 5.16 20.58 -0.37
CA ASP A 415 5.31 21.67 -1.33
C ASP A 415 5.89 22.96 -0.71
N ALA A 416 5.99 24.01 -1.51
CA ALA A 416 6.50 25.33 -1.09
C ALA A 416 5.71 25.97 0.06
N ARG A 417 4.47 25.53 0.31
CA ARG A 417 3.60 26.02 1.39
C ARG A 417 3.67 25.12 2.62
N ASN A 418 4.60 24.16 2.64
CA ASN A 418 4.71 23.12 3.65
C ASN A 418 3.41 22.32 3.80
N THR A 419 2.68 22.15 2.70
CA THR A 419 1.44 21.37 2.65
C THR A 419 1.74 20.05 1.97
N HIS A 420 1.21 18.95 2.52
CA HIS A 420 1.21 17.66 1.83
C HIS A 420 0.15 17.72 0.73
N VAL A 421 0.58 17.60 -0.53
CA VAL A 421 -0.29 17.71 -1.72
C VAL A 421 -0.30 16.40 -2.50
N GLY A 422 -0.71 15.32 -1.84
CA GLY A 422 -0.94 14.01 -2.48
C GLY A 422 0.30 13.26 -2.95
N GLN A 423 1.44 13.93 -3.14
CA GLN A 423 2.72 13.32 -3.51
C GLN A 423 3.30 12.49 -2.35
N TRP A 424 3.87 11.34 -2.70
CA TRP A 424 4.50 10.42 -1.76
C TRP A 424 5.89 10.04 -2.26
N ALA A 425 6.83 9.95 -1.34
CA ALA A 425 8.10 9.27 -1.56
C ALA A 425 7.94 7.80 -1.16
N TYR A 426 8.46 6.89 -1.96
CA TYR A 426 8.46 5.47 -1.67
C TYR A 426 9.86 4.89 -1.80
N ASP A 427 10.26 4.07 -0.83
CA ASP A 427 11.43 3.21 -0.96
C ASP A 427 11.02 1.91 -1.67
N VAL A 428 11.47 1.77 -2.92
CA VAL A 428 11.01 0.75 -3.86
C VAL A 428 12.08 -0.31 -4.04
N PHE A 429 11.77 -1.54 -3.68
CA PHE A 429 12.65 -2.69 -3.85
C PHE A 429 12.38 -3.31 -5.21
N PHE A 430 13.32 -3.12 -6.13
CA PHE A 430 13.22 -3.61 -7.49
C PHE A 430 13.49 -5.10 -7.61
N LEU A 431 12.92 -5.70 -8.65
CA LEU A 431 13.29 -7.02 -9.10
C LEU A 431 14.63 -6.98 -9.84
N THR A 432 15.41 -8.03 -9.67
CA THR A 432 16.70 -8.25 -10.34
C THR A 432 16.66 -9.58 -11.10
N HIS A 433 17.38 -9.67 -12.21
CA HIS A 433 17.37 -10.84 -13.09
C HIS A 433 18.75 -11.49 -13.28
#